data_AF-A0AA88D6C2-F1
#
_entry.id   AF-A0AA88D6C2-F1
#
_cell.length_a   1.000
_cell.length_b   1.000
_cell.length_c   1.000
_cell.angle_alpha   90.00
_cell.angle_beta   90.00
_cell.angle_gamma   90.00
#
_symmetry.space_group_name_H-M   'P 1'
#
loop_
_entity.id
_entity.type
_entity.pdbx_description
1 polymer ?
#
loop_
_entity_poly.entity_id
_entity_poly.type
_entity_poly.pdbx_seq_one_letter_code
_entity_poly.pdbx_strand_id
1 'polypeptide(L)'
;MAGDLGNKQTRGKQKIAMKMIEEEDNCLITFSKRRDGIFKKASEIVALCGPEVGVIIFSPSGKPFSFGQPSPDVVMDKLMTNKHKAPVDTTTNNIANNKNHPWTEFLPTSGYGNGKQ
;
A
#
# COMPACT_ATOMS: atom_id res chain seq x y z
N MET A 1 3.08 -53.65 -15.31
CA MET A 1 3.95 -52.47 -15.32
C MET A 1 3.60 -51.65 -14.09
N ALA A 2 4.48 -51.62 -13.08
CA ALA A 2 4.24 -50.89 -11.84
C ALA A 2 4.38 -49.37 -12.10
N GLY A 3 3.39 -48.60 -11.67
CA GLY A 3 3.36 -47.15 -11.84
C GLY A 3 4.37 -46.46 -10.93
N ASP A 4 5.11 -45.52 -11.49
CA ASP A 4 6.03 -44.61 -10.82
C ASP A 4 5.25 -43.75 -9.80
N LEU A 5 5.38 -44.05 -8.51
CA LEU A 5 4.91 -43.19 -7.42
C LEU A 5 5.93 -42.07 -7.22
N GLY A 6 5.89 -41.08 -8.11
CA GLY A 6 6.72 -39.88 -8.02
C GLY A 6 6.49 -39.15 -6.69
N ASN A 7 7.45 -39.25 -5.78
CA ASN A 7 7.42 -38.61 -4.47
C ASN A 7 7.48 -37.08 -4.65
N LYS A 8 6.47 -36.34 -4.16
CA LYS A 8 6.43 -34.88 -4.27
C LYS A 8 7.44 -34.24 -3.32
N GLN A 9 8.42 -33.54 -3.89
CA GLN A 9 9.53 -32.90 -3.17
C GLN A 9 9.10 -31.77 -2.20
N THR A 10 7.98 -31.08 -2.45
CA THR A 10 7.47 -30.03 -1.55
C THR A 10 5.94 -30.03 -1.45
N ARG A 11 5.41 -29.45 -0.36
CA ARG A 11 3.97 -29.27 -0.14
C ARG A 11 3.33 -28.24 -1.08
N GLY A 12 4.12 -27.46 -1.83
CA GLY A 12 3.63 -26.34 -2.65
C GLY A 12 3.19 -25.13 -1.83
N LYS A 13 2.53 -24.16 -2.47
CA LYS A 13 2.04 -22.93 -1.81
C LYS A 13 0.96 -23.28 -0.78
N GLN A 14 1.25 -23.03 0.49
CA GLN A 14 0.30 -23.22 1.58
C GLN A 14 -0.55 -21.97 1.80
N LYS A 15 -1.82 -22.18 2.14
CA LYS A 15 -2.69 -21.10 2.62
C LYS A 15 -2.25 -20.73 4.04
N ILE A 16 -2.12 -19.43 4.30
CA ILE A 16 -1.84 -18.88 5.62
C ILE A 16 -2.96 -17.92 6.01
N ALA A 17 -3.19 -17.74 7.31
CA ALA A 17 -4.17 -16.79 7.81
C ALA A 17 -3.75 -15.34 7.50
N MET A 18 -4.72 -14.46 7.28
CA MET A 18 -4.49 -13.02 7.09
C MET A 18 -4.37 -12.31 8.44
N LYS A 19 -3.31 -12.66 9.19
CA LYS A 19 -2.93 -12.05 10.47
C LYS A 19 -1.43 -11.76 10.49
N MET A 20 -0.95 -11.13 11.57
CA MET A 20 0.48 -10.95 11.79
C MET A 20 1.19 -12.31 11.83
N ILE A 21 2.34 -12.41 11.15
CA ILE A 21 3.18 -13.61 11.18
C ILE A 21 4.13 -13.47 12.37
N GLU A 22 3.96 -14.35 13.36
CA GLU A 22 4.66 -14.29 14.64
C GLU A 22 6.10 -14.83 14.51
N GLU A 23 6.29 -15.90 13.72
CA GLU A 23 7.62 -16.47 13.44
C GLU A 23 8.46 -15.52 12.56
N GLU A 24 9.59 -15.06 13.10
CA GLU A 24 10.43 -14.02 12.50
C GLU A 24 10.94 -14.39 11.11
N ASP A 25 11.49 -15.59 10.94
CA ASP A 25 11.98 -16.08 9.64
C ASP A 25 10.87 -16.13 8.58
N ASN A 26 9.69 -16.64 8.96
CA ASN A 26 8.54 -16.69 8.08
C ASN A 26 8.05 -15.28 7.74
N CYS A 27 8.14 -14.34 8.67
CA CYS A 27 7.80 -12.94 8.46
C CYS A 27 8.78 -12.29 7.47
N LEU A 28 10.09 -12.45 7.63
CA LEU A 28 11.12 -11.90 6.74
C LEU A 28 11.06 -12.48 5.32
N ILE A 29 10.85 -13.80 5.20
CA ILE A 29 10.65 -14.47 3.91
C ILE A 29 9.37 -13.97 3.24
N THR A 30 8.26 -13.88 4.00
CA THR A 30 6.98 -13.42 3.48
C THR A 30 7.04 -11.96 3.07
N PHE A 31 7.68 -11.11 3.88
CA PHE A 31 7.93 -9.70 3.58
C PHE A 31 8.64 -9.58 2.23
N SER A 32 9.77 -10.27 2.06
CA SER A 32 10.57 -10.22 0.84
C SER A 32 9.74 -10.64 -0.38
N LYS A 33 9.06 -11.79 -0.29
CA LYS A 33 8.22 -12.31 -1.40
C LYS A 33 7.03 -11.39 -1.73
N ARG A 34 6.34 -10.84 -0.72
CA ARG A 34 5.19 -9.96 -0.93
C ARG A 34 5.61 -8.61 -1.48
N ARG A 35 6.68 -8.00 -0.93
CA ARG A 35 7.27 -6.76 -1.43
C ARG A 35 7.59 -6.90 -2.92
N ASP A 36 8.30 -7.96 -3.30
CA ASP A 36 8.67 -8.19 -4.70
C ASP A 36 7.44 -8.42 -5.59
N GLY A 37 6.43 -9.14 -5.09
CA GLY A 37 5.15 -9.32 -5.79
C GLY A 37 4.40 -8.00 -6.01
N ILE A 38 4.38 -7.12 -5.01
CA ILE A 38 3.76 -5.79 -5.10
C ILE A 38 4.50 -4.92 -6.11
N PHE A 39 5.83 -4.90 -6.08
CA PHE A 39 6.62 -4.14 -7.05
C PHE A 39 6.41 -4.62 -8.49
N LYS A 40 6.33 -5.94 -8.70
CA LYS A 40 5.98 -6.50 -10.01
C LYS A 40 4.61 -6.04 -10.48
N LYS A 41 3.60 -6.06 -9.60
CA LYS A 41 2.25 -5.58 -9.94
C LYS A 41 2.19 -4.08 -10.21
N ALA A 42 2.91 -3.26 -9.46
CA ALA A 42 3.03 -1.83 -9.74
C ALA A 42 3.66 -1.57 -11.11
N SER A 43 4.73 -2.32 -11.45
CA SER A 43 5.37 -2.26 -12.77
C SER A 43 4.42 -2.67 -13.90
N GLU A 44 3.65 -3.75 -13.74
CA GLU A 44 2.62 -4.16 -14.72
C GLU A 44 1.58 -3.05 -14.96
N ILE A 45 1.07 -2.42 -13.90
CA ILE A 45 0.10 -1.32 -13.99
C ILE A 45 0.70 -0.12 -14.76
N VAL A 46 1.94 0.24 -14.41
CA VAL A 46 2.70 1.28 -15.10
C VAL A 46 2.86 0.95 -16.58
N ALA A 47 3.20 -0.29 -16.92
CA ALA A 47 3.39 -0.72 -18.31
C ALA A 47 2.10 -0.71 -19.12
N LEU A 48 0.96 -1.05 -18.51
CA LEU A 48 -0.34 -1.12 -19.21
C LEU A 48 -0.98 0.24 -19.43
N CYS A 49 -0.91 1.12 -18.42
CA CYS A 49 -1.69 2.36 -18.41
C CYS A 49 -0.82 3.63 -18.41
N GLY A 50 0.49 3.51 -18.25
CA GLY A 50 1.40 4.64 -18.09
C GLY A 50 1.19 5.56 -16.87
N PRO A 51 0.51 5.17 -15.76
CA PRO A 51 0.30 6.09 -14.65
C PRO A 51 1.61 6.40 -13.92
N GLU A 52 1.63 7.55 -13.24
CA GLU A 52 2.61 7.81 -12.18
C GLU A 52 2.22 7.02 -10.93
N VAL A 53 3.15 6.24 -10.39
CA VAL A 53 2.91 5.34 -9.24
C VAL A 53 4.10 5.41 -8.29
N GLY A 54 3.83 5.47 -6.98
CA GLY A 54 4.84 5.38 -5.93
C GLY A 54 4.43 4.37 -4.87
N VAL A 55 5.35 3.50 -4.46
CA VAL A 55 5.15 2.49 -3.41
C VAL A 55 6.35 2.55 -2.46
N ILE A 56 6.08 2.67 -1.16
CA ILE A 56 7.10 2.61 -0.09
C ILE A 56 6.68 1.54 0.91
N ILE A 57 7.59 0.61 1.21
CA ILE A 57 7.35 -0.51 2.14
C ILE A 57 8.52 -0.60 3.11
N PHE A 58 8.24 -0.60 4.41
CA PHE A 58 9.27 -0.77 5.45
C PHE A 58 9.40 -2.23 5.85
N SER A 59 10.62 -2.74 5.97
CA SER A 59 10.86 -4.04 6.58
C SER A 59 10.49 -4.04 8.06
N PRO A 60 10.35 -5.22 8.69
CA PRO A 60 10.21 -5.31 10.15
C PRO A 60 11.33 -4.58 10.92
N SER A 61 12.53 -4.48 10.33
CA SER A 61 13.67 -3.71 10.87
C SER A 61 13.64 -2.21 10.57
N GLY A 62 12.57 -1.69 9.96
CA GLY A 62 12.42 -0.27 9.63
C GLY A 62 13.16 0.20 8.38
N LYS A 63 13.79 -0.69 7.61
CA LYS A 63 14.48 -0.32 6.37
C LYS A 63 13.47 -0.04 5.25
N PRO A 64 13.49 1.14 4.60
CA PRO A 64 12.60 1.43 3.49
C PRO A 64 13.01 0.70 2.21
N PHE A 65 12.01 0.29 1.44
CA PHE A 65 12.11 -0.20 0.07
C PHE A 65 11.09 0.54 -0.77
N SER A 66 11.49 1.03 -1.94
CA SER A 66 10.64 1.86 -2.78
C SER A 66 10.63 1.43 -4.24
N PHE A 67 9.48 1.57 -4.87
CA PHE A 67 9.28 1.53 -6.32
C PHE A 67 8.60 2.83 -6.73
N GLY A 68 8.97 3.39 -7.88
CA GLY A 68 8.29 4.56 -8.41
C GLY A 68 8.49 4.74 -9.89
N GLN A 69 7.45 5.23 -10.56
CA GLN A 69 7.48 5.67 -11.95
C GLN A 69 7.04 7.14 -12.01
N PRO A 70 7.87 8.07 -12.52
CA PRO A 70 9.17 7.84 -13.18
C PRO A 70 10.33 7.49 -12.23
N SER A 71 10.27 7.92 -10.98
CA SER A 71 11.14 7.45 -9.89
C SER A 71 10.44 7.67 -8.54
N PRO A 72 10.82 6.97 -7.47
CA PRO A 72 10.25 7.20 -6.14
C PRO A 72 10.34 8.67 -5.69
N ASP A 73 11.51 9.29 -5.89
CA ASP A 73 11.76 10.67 -5.45
C ASP A 73 10.88 11.67 -6.21
N VAL A 74 10.75 11.53 -7.53
CA VAL A 74 9.91 12.43 -8.34
C VAL A 74 8.44 12.32 -7.95
N VAL A 75 7.95 11.11 -7.71
CA VAL A 75 6.57 10.90 -7.27
C VAL A 75 6.35 11.48 -5.87
N MET A 76 7.33 11.32 -4.99
CA MET A 76 7.28 11.87 -3.64
C MET A 76 7.29 13.41 -3.65
N ASP A 77 8.19 14.02 -4.43
CA ASP A 77 8.29 15.47 -4.58
C ASP A 77 7.00 16.07 -5.14
N LYS A 78 6.41 15.43 -6.17
CA LYS A 78 5.10 15.82 -6.71
C LYS A 78 4.01 15.73 -5.65
N LEU A 79 3.99 14.69 -4.84
CA LEU A 79 3.02 14.56 -3.76
C LEU A 79 3.20 15.67 -2.71
N MET A 80 4.42 15.96 -2.31
CA MET A 80 4.71 17.00 -1.31
C MET A 80 4.41 18.41 -1.84
N THR A 81 4.73 18.69 -3.09
CA THR A 81 4.45 19.98 -3.74
C THR A 81 2.96 20.18 -4.05
N ASN A 82 2.23 19.11 -4.41
CA ASN A 82 0.78 19.18 -4.66
C ASN A 82 -0.05 19.45 -3.40
N LYS A 83 0.47 19.20 -2.18
CA LYS A 83 -0.20 19.60 -0.93
C LYS A 83 -0.35 21.12 -0.79
N HIS A 84 0.38 21.92 -1.58
CA HIS A 84 0.32 23.38 -1.57
C HIS A 84 -0.61 23.98 -2.63
N LYS A 85 -1.18 23.16 -3.52
CA LYS A 85 -2.30 23.57 -4.37
C LYS A 85 -3.59 23.06 -3.72
N ALA A 86 -4.09 23.82 -2.74
CA ALA A 86 -5.52 23.77 -2.45
C ALA A 86 -6.28 23.94 -3.77
N PRO A 87 -7.40 23.24 -4.00
CA PRO A 87 -8.28 23.57 -5.10
C PRO A 87 -8.57 25.07 -5.05
N VAL A 88 -8.22 25.79 -6.11
CA VAL A 88 -8.78 27.13 -6.28
C VAL A 88 -10.25 26.90 -6.62
N ASP A 89 -11.10 27.02 -5.61
CA ASP A 89 -12.54 26.97 -5.78
C ASP A 89 -12.97 28.25 -6.53
N THR A 90 -12.90 28.26 -7.86
CA THR A 90 -13.49 29.35 -8.66
C THR A 90 -15.02 29.18 -8.85
N THR A 91 -15.64 28.19 -8.20
CA THR A 91 -17.11 28.06 -8.22
C THR A 91 -17.70 28.54 -6.89
N THR A 92 -17.93 29.85 -6.85
CA THR A 92 -19.03 30.52 -6.15
C THR A 92 -20.12 29.58 -5.62
N ASN A 93 -20.28 29.57 -4.28
CA ASN A 93 -21.51 29.38 -3.50
C ASN A 93 -22.59 28.45 -4.10
N ASN A 94 -22.79 27.24 -3.54
CA ASN A 94 -24.10 26.57 -3.29
C ASN A 94 -24.04 25.03 -3.08
N ILE A 95 -23.12 24.49 -2.28
CA ILE A 95 -23.14 23.04 -1.90
C ILE A 95 -22.97 22.90 -0.38
N ALA A 96 -23.88 23.49 0.39
CA ALA A 96 -23.87 23.39 1.85
C ALA A 96 -24.81 22.31 2.41
N ASN A 97 -25.59 21.57 1.60
CA ASN A 97 -26.73 20.79 2.14
C ASN A 97 -26.95 19.36 1.59
N ASN A 98 -25.91 18.59 1.28
CA ASN A 98 -26.09 17.13 1.10
C ASN A 98 -25.40 16.33 2.22
N LYS A 99 -26.18 15.92 3.22
CA LYS A 99 -25.74 15.10 4.36
C LYS A 99 -25.85 13.59 4.12
N ASN A 100 -26.04 13.12 2.89
CA ASN A 100 -26.27 11.71 2.60
C ASN A 100 -25.10 11.07 1.83
N HIS A 101 -23.89 11.06 2.40
CA HIS A 101 -22.81 10.25 1.86
C HIS A 101 -22.17 9.34 2.94
N PRO A 102 -22.20 7.99 2.74
CA PRO A 102 -21.90 6.98 3.77
C PRO A 102 -20.41 6.84 4.14
N TRP A 103 -19.52 7.60 3.50
CA TRP A 103 -18.07 7.50 3.72
C TRP A 103 -17.54 8.40 4.84
N THR A 104 -18.41 9.20 5.47
CA THR A 104 -18.02 10.09 6.57
C THR A 104 -17.85 9.37 7.91
N GLU A 105 -18.23 8.09 8.02
CA GLU A 105 -18.12 7.28 9.24
C GLU A 105 -16.72 6.69 9.52
N PHE A 106 -15.78 6.78 8.56
CA PHE A 106 -14.45 6.18 8.69
C PHE A 106 -13.30 7.17 8.93
N LEU A 107 -13.60 8.45 9.18
CA LEU A 107 -12.58 9.40 9.62
C LEU A 107 -12.40 9.29 11.14
N PRO A 108 -11.21 8.95 11.64
CA PRO A 108 -10.94 9.07 13.06
C PRO A 108 -11.04 10.56 13.43
N THR A 109 -11.98 10.89 14.31
CA THR A 109 -12.01 12.19 14.96
C THR A 109 -10.71 12.31 15.74
N SER A 110 -9.80 13.18 15.28
CA SER A 110 -8.53 13.40 15.95
C SER A 110 -8.79 14.05 17.31
N GLY A 111 -8.94 13.25 18.35
CA GLY A 111 -8.89 13.68 19.74
C GLY A 111 -7.44 13.82 20.20
N TYR A 112 -6.70 14.78 19.63
CA TYR A 112 -5.49 15.27 20.30
C TYR A 112 -5.93 16.20 21.43
N GLY A 113 -5.79 15.70 22.65
CA GLY A 113 -6.19 16.35 23.89
C GLY A 113 -5.49 17.69 24.12
N ASN A 114 -6.26 18.64 24.62
CA ASN A 114 -5.80 19.91 25.16
C ASN A 114 -6.24 20.02 26.63
N GLY A 115 -5.28 20.35 27.52
CA GLY A 115 -5.50 20.82 28.90
C GLY A 115 -5.35 19.73 29.97
N LYS A 116 -4.70 19.96 31.13
CA LYS A 116 -4.28 21.19 31.80
C LYS A 116 -3.10 20.88 32.75
N GLN A 117 -2.43 21.96 33.19
CA GLN A 117 -1.52 22.01 34.34
C GLN A 117 -2.17 21.46 35.61
#